data_AF-A0A1I7BNF1-F1
#
_entry.id   AF-A0A1I7BNF1-F1
#
_cell.length_a   1.000
_cell.length_b   1.000
_cell.length_c   1.000
_cell.angle_alpha   90.00
_cell.angle_beta   90.00
_cell.angle_gamma   90.00
#
_symmetry.space_group_name_H-M   'P 1'
#
loop_
_entity.id
_entity.type
_entity.pdbx_description
1 polymer ?
#
loop_
_entity_poly.entity_id
_entity_poly.type
_entity_poly.pdbx_seq_one_letter_code
_entity_poly.pdbx_strand_id
1 'polypeptide(L)'
;MTKKLIFLPVLLSFGVAAQATDLPKPVFEAEPEPLNLVEPLDYVQVCDAYGEGFFFIPGTQTCLRLSGRVRTDAQYRRFPKKPNNWGGVVDDGPKGRDLNSMRFRARSYIRMDARSETEFGFVRTFSELRATVDSDTERYGESPEMDLNKAYIQFGGFTIGRTGSLFDFFTGATFGAVHRDWSDTNSWAAAYTEVFDGGVSVTVSIEDPVYRAHGVFTGVASENGKAGNKAPDAIAAFRMDGDWGSAKLTAAVTNIRPEAAYVPGDIGWAMGAGAIINLPQLGGQDAMALQFQYANGAVSYVGIDDDEVFDAYYINGDTRKTEALSFSGGFTHYVTPEVRTDFDASYAVVDTPTGAALPDFDRFALDWDLVWSPVAGMEMGVDLGYSRTSPDDEKDFDEASALFRVQTTF
;
A
#
# COMPACT_ATOMS: atom_id res chain seq x y z
N MET A 1 -39.62 -18.02 -42.90
CA MET A 1 -38.62 -16.99 -43.24
C MET A 1 -37.95 -16.54 -41.95
N THR A 2 -36.77 -17.11 -41.76
CA THR A 2 -35.83 -16.97 -40.64
C THR A 2 -35.11 -15.62 -40.71
N LYS A 3 -35.03 -14.89 -39.61
CA LYS A 3 -33.87 -14.03 -39.30
C LYS A 3 -33.63 -14.05 -37.79
N LYS A 4 -32.59 -14.81 -37.40
CA LYS A 4 -31.90 -14.74 -36.12
C LYS A 4 -31.19 -13.39 -36.04
N LEU A 5 -31.34 -12.66 -34.94
CA LEU A 5 -30.43 -11.57 -34.56
C LEU A 5 -29.68 -12.05 -33.31
N ILE A 6 -28.37 -12.21 -33.47
CA ILE A 6 -27.42 -12.63 -32.44
C ILE A 6 -27.06 -11.37 -31.65
N PHE A 7 -27.35 -11.38 -30.34
CA PHE A 7 -26.82 -10.39 -29.40
C PHE A 7 -25.41 -10.82 -29.01
N LEU A 8 -24.41 -10.03 -29.40
CA LEU A 8 -23.06 -10.07 -28.86
C LEU A 8 -23.04 -9.22 -27.58
N PRO A 9 -22.66 -9.75 -26.41
CA PRO A 9 -22.33 -8.89 -25.28
C PRO A 9 -20.97 -8.26 -25.54
N VAL A 10 -20.95 -6.93 -25.62
CA VAL A 10 -19.74 -6.11 -25.56
C VAL A 10 -19.15 -6.30 -24.17
N LEU A 11 -18.00 -6.98 -24.07
CA LEU A 11 -17.19 -6.97 -22.86
C LEU A 11 -16.73 -5.52 -22.61
N LEU A 12 -17.32 -4.87 -21.61
CA LEU A 12 -16.68 -3.73 -20.96
C LEU A 12 -15.53 -4.27 -20.11
N SER A 13 -14.30 -4.10 -20.59
CA SER A 13 -13.10 -4.27 -19.80
C SER A 13 -13.09 -3.24 -18.67
N PHE A 14 -13.30 -3.71 -17.44
CA PHE A 14 -13.00 -2.93 -16.25
C PHE A 14 -11.51 -2.57 -16.26
N GLY A 15 -11.23 -1.28 -16.03
CA GLY A 15 -9.88 -0.71 -15.98
C GLY A 15 -8.93 -1.54 -15.12
N VAL A 16 -8.05 -2.27 -15.79
CA VAL A 16 -6.84 -2.81 -15.21
C VAL A 16 -5.86 -1.64 -15.16
N ALA A 17 -5.30 -1.38 -13.98
CA ALA A 17 -4.17 -0.49 -13.82
C ALA A 17 -3.11 -0.81 -14.88
N ALA A 18 -2.66 0.20 -15.62
CA ALA A 18 -1.59 0.07 -16.58
C ALA A 18 -0.35 -0.47 -15.85
N GLN A 19 0.01 -1.73 -16.12
CA GLN A 19 1.36 -2.23 -15.94
C GLN A 19 1.85 -2.65 -17.33
N ALA A 20 3.02 -2.16 -17.69
CA ALA A 20 3.62 -2.34 -19.00
C ALA A 20 4.04 -3.79 -19.23
N THR A 21 3.23 -4.57 -19.93
CA THR A 21 3.69 -5.77 -20.65
C THR A 21 2.83 -5.99 -21.88
N ASP A 22 3.18 -5.34 -22.99
CA ASP A 22 2.85 -5.86 -24.32
C ASP A 22 4.00 -5.51 -25.27
N LEU A 23 4.95 -6.45 -25.39
CA LEU A 23 5.98 -6.45 -26.43
C LEU A 23 6.06 -7.85 -27.04
N PRO A 24 6.24 -7.98 -28.37
CA PRO A 24 6.18 -9.26 -29.06
C PRO A 24 7.38 -10.14 -28.73
N LYS A 25 7.11 -11.41 -28.36
CA LYS A 25 8.14 -12.45 -28.15
C LYS A 25 8.67 -12.97 -29.50
N PRO A 26 9.99 -13.21 -29.66
CA PRO A 26 10.52 -13.89 -30.85
C PRO A 26 10.12 -15.37 -30.85
N VAL A 27 9.63 -15.84 -32.00
CA VAL A 27 9.30 -17.25 -32.25
C VAL A 27 10.59 -17.99 -32.61
N PHE A 28 10.95 -19.01 -31.83
CA PHE A 28 11.93 -20.02 -32.23
C PHE A 28 11.16 -21.28 -32.65
N GLU A 29 11.25 -21.65 -33.92
CA GLU A 29 10.73 -22.92 -34.43
C GLU A 29 11.58 -24.08 -33.87
N ALA A 30 10.95 -24.98 -33.14
CA ALA A 30 11.49 -26.30 -32.84
C ALA A 30 10.55 -27.34 -33.47
N GLU A 31 11.05 -28.07 -34.46
CA GLU A 31 10.36 -29.25 -35.01
C GLU A 31 10.26 -30.34 -33.94
N PRO A 32 9.08 -30.95 -33.73
CA PRO A 32 8.96 -32.12 -32.86
C PRO A 32 9.06 -33.43 -33.66
N GLU A 33 9.99 -34.31 -33.27
CA GLU A 33 9.89 -35.74 -33.58
C GLU A 33 8.83 -36.41 -32.68
N PRO A 34 8.04 -37.39 -33.18
CA PRO A 34 6.90 -37.92 -32.43
C PRO A 34 7.32 -39.09 -31.55
N LEU A 35 7.33 -38.89 -30.23
CA LEU A 35 7.46 -39.97 -29.25
C LEU A 35 6.19 -40.11 -28.42
N ASN A 36 5.41 -41.13 -28.82
CA ASN A 36 4.47 -41.94 -28.04
C ASN A 36 3.44 -41.24 -27.16
N LEU A 37 2.18 -41.40 -27.58
CA LEU A 37 0.95 -41.09 -26.86
C LEU A 37 0.92 -41.76 -25.48
N VAL A 38 1.29 -41.01 -24.45
CA VAL A 38 0.45 -40.88 -23.26
C VAL A 38 -0.46 -39.69 -23.59
N GLU A 39 -1.78 -39.87 -23.59
CA GLU A 39 -2.67 -38.71 -23.64
C GLU A 39 -2.29 -37.81 -22.47
N PRO A 40 -1.79 -36.58 -22.68
CA PRO A 40 -1.66 -35.66 -21.57
C PRO A 40 -3.09 -35.47 -21.06
N LEU A 41 -3.39 -36.01 -19.88
CA LEU A 41 -4.56 -35.55 -19.16
C LEU A 41 -4.29 -34.07 -18.87
N ASP A 42 -4.87 -33.20 -19.69
CA ASP A 42 -4.90 -31.75 -19.49
C ASP A 42 -5.74 -31.48 -18.25
N TYR A 43 -5.14 -31.69 -17.07
CA TYR A 43 -5.78 -31.42 -15.79
C TYR A 43 -6.02 -29.93 -15.60
N VAL A 44 -5.26 -29.08 -16.29
CA VAL A 44 -5.31 -27.63 -16.14
C VAL A 44 -5.48 -27.01 -17.52
N GLN A 45 -6.72 -26.62 -17.83
CA GLN A 45 -7.04 -25.97 -19.10
C GLN A 45 -6.79 -24.48 -18.98
N VAL A 46 -6.20 -23.88 -20.02
CA VAL A 46 -6.01 -22.43 -20.08
C VAL A 46 -7.38 -21.73 -20.09
N CYS A 47 -7.51 -20.65 -19.32
CA CYS A 47 -8.68 -19.78 -19.36
C CYS A 47 -8.30 -18.42 -19.96
N ASP A 48 -8.50 -18.28 -21.27
CA ASP A 48 -8.17 -17.05 -21.99
C ASP A 48 -9.12 -15.88 -21.70
N ALA A 49 -10.26 -16.14 -21.05
CA ALA A 49 -11.32 -15.15 -20.81
C ALA A 49 -10.86 -13.95 -19.97
N TYR A 50 -9.84 -14.11 -19.11
CA TYR A 50 -9.39 -13.08 -18.18
C TYR A 50 -7.92 -12.69 -18.32
N GLY A 51 -7.29 -13.09 -19.43
CA GLY A 51 -5.90 -12.77 -19.76
C GLY A 51 -4.89 -13.86 -19.40
N GLU A 52 -3.62 -13.55 -19.61
CA GLU A 52 -2.52 -14.50 -19.42
C GLU A 52 -2.41 -15.01 -17.97
N GLY A 53 -1.97 -16.26 -17.83
CA GLY A 53 -1.73 -16.92 -16.54
C GLY A 53 -2.97 -17.46 -15.84
N PHE A 54 -4.16 -17.31 -16.42
CA PHE A 54 -5.38 -17.92 -15.91
C PHE A 54 -5.58 -19.35 -16.43
N PHE A 55 -6.04 -20.22 -15.54
CA PHE A 55 -6.43 -21.58 -15.86
C PHE A 55 -7.73 -21.97 -15.16
N PHE A 56 -8.49 -22.89 -15.73
CA PHE A 56 -9.71 -23.38 -15.10
C PHE A 56 -9.39 -24.24 -13.87
N ILE A 57 -10.11 -23.98 -12.78
CA ILE A 57 -10.13 -24.90 -11.64
C ILE A 57 -10.87 -26.17 -12.10
N PRO A 58 -10.25 -27.37 -11.99
CA PRO A 58 -10.82 -28.60 -12.52
C PRO A 58 -12.25 -28.86 -12.03
N GLY A 59 -13.15 -29.16 -12.96
CA GLY A 59 -14.57 -29.42 -12.65
C GLY A 59 -15.42 -28.16 -12.43
N THR A 60 -14.91 -26.96 -12.73
CA THR A 60 -15.64 -25.69 -12.60
C THR A 60 -15.47 -24.80 -13.85
N GLN A 61 -16.26 -23.73 -13.93
CA GLN A 61 -16.07 -22.63 -14.90
C GLN A 61 -15.27 -21.45 -14.31
N THR A 62 -14.66 -21.65 -13.14
CA THR A 62 -13.88 -20.62 -12.44
C THR A 62 -12.45 -20.61 -12.97
N CYS A 63 -11.98 -19.43 -13.35
CA CYS A 63 -10.60 -19.21 -13.76
C CYS A 63 -9.77 -18.75 -12.57
N LEU A 64 -8.60 -19.34 -12.38
CA LEU A 64 -7.67 -19.02 -11.32
C LEU A 64 -6.33 -18.59 -11.92
N ARG A 65 -5.76 -17.52 -11.39
CA ARG A 65 -4.37 -17.15 -11.62
C ARG A 65 -3.61 -17.25 -10.30
N LEU A 66 -2.53 -18.03 -10.33
CA LEU A 66 -1.51 -18.04 -9.29
C LEU A 66 -0.38 -17.12 -9.73
N SER A 67 -0.04 -16.13 -8.92
CA SER A 67 1.07 -15.21 -9.16
C SER A 67 1.79 -14.93 -7.85
N GLY A 68 2.93 -14.29 -7.90
CA GLY A 68 3.71 -14.02 -6.71
C GLY A 68 4.82 -13.03 -6.90
N ARG A 69 5.50 -12.75 -5.80
CA ARG A 69 6.72 -11.97 -5.78
C ARG A 69 7.64 -12.51 -4.70
N VAL A 70 8.91 -12.65 -5.02
CA VAL A 70 9.95 -12.87 -4.00
C VAL A 70 10.87 -11.68 -4.05
N ARG A 71 11.16 -11.11 -2.88
CA ARG A 71 12.15 -10.04 -2.74
C ARG A 71 13.14 -10.36 -1.62
N THR A 72 14.39 -9.97 -1.82
CA THR A 72 15.43 -10.03 -0.83
C THR A 72 16.11 -8.67 -0.72
N ASP A 73 16.31 -8.22 0.51
CA ASP A 73 16.85 -6.89 0.79
C ASP A 73 18.03 -6.99 1.75
N ALA A 74 19.07 -6.18 1.50
CA ALA A 74 20.09 -5.85 2.48
C ALA A 74 20.00 -4.35 2.75
N GLN A 75 19.61 -3.97 3.96
CA GLN A 75 19.41 -2.59 4.37
C GLN A 75 20.44 -2.19 5.42
N TYR A 76 21.07 -1.02 5.24
CA TYR A 76 21.79 -0.31 6.29
C TYR A 76 20.94 0.87 6.73
N ARG A 77 20.57 0.94 8.01
CA ARG A 77 19.68 1.96 8.57
C ARG A 77 20.44 2.94 9.44
N ARG A 78 20.00 4.20 9.44
CA ARG A 78 20.43 5.25 10.39
C ARG A 78 21.94 5.54 10.41
N PHE A 79 22.63 5.54 9.26
CA PHE A 79 24.05 5.94 9.21
C PHE A 79 24.23 7.47 9.19
N PRO A 80 25.31 8.04 9.77
CA PRO A 80 26.40 7.41 10.51
C PRO A 80 26.13 7.31 12.04
N LYS A 81 24.93 7.70 12.50
CA LYS A 81 24.60 7.69 13.93
C LYS A 81 24.47 6.23 14.42
N LYS A 82 24.69 6.00 15.72
CA LYS A 82 24.36 4.68 16.30
C LYS A 82 22.85 4.48 16.17
N PRO A 83 22.36 3.23 16.02
CA PRO A 83 20.93 2.98 16.16
C PRO A 83 20.42 3.64 17.44
N ASN A 84 19.39 4.47 17.29
CA ASN A 84 18.72 5.17 18.36
C ASN A 84 17.22 5.16 18.06
N ASN A 85 16.44 5.15 19.13
CA ASN A 85 15.00 4.94 19.05
C ASN A 85 14.25 6.28 19.04
N TRP A 86 14.12 6.85 17.86
CA TRP A 86 13.16 7.91 17.56
C TRP A 86 12.33 7.40 16.39
N GLY A 87 10.99 7.43 16.49
CA GLY A 87 10.08 6.82 15.50
C GLY A 87 9.48 5.46 15.91
N GLY A 88 8.91 5.34 17.11
CA GLY A 88 7.87 4.35 17.37
C GLY A 88 8.20 2.85 17.41
N VAL A 89 9.46 2.39 17.47
CA VAL A 89 9.70 1.01 17.94
C VAL A 89 9.63 1.03 19.46
N VAL A 90 8.51 0.60 20.03
CA VAL A 90 8.40 0.38 21.48
C VAL A 90 9.40 -0.71 21.87
N ASP A 91 10.60 -0.31 22.26
CA ASP A 91 11.53 -1.18 22.97
C ASP A 91 11.23 -1.04 24.48
N ASP A 92 10.33 -1.89 24.97
CA ASP A 92 10.53 -2.53 26.28
C ASP A 92 11.77 -3.48 26.25
N GLY A 93 12.47 -3.51 25.11
CA GLY A 93 13.72 -4.20 24.82
C GLY A 93 14.96 -3.28 24.67
N PRO A 94 16.03 -3.82 24.06
CA PRO A 94 17.41 -3.62 24.54
C PRO A 94 18.09 -2.33 24.01
N LYS A 95 18.88 -1.65 24.86
CA LYS A 95 19.51 -0.34 24.61
C LYS A 95 21.01 -0.45 24.29
N GLY A 96 21.44 0.06 23.13
CA GLY A 96 22.85 0.22 22.78
C GLY A 96 23.38 -0.76 21.72
N ARG A 97 24.30 -1.67 22.09
CA ARG A 97 25.02 -2.56 21.14
C ARG A 97 24.18 -3.75 20.62
N ASP A 98 22.99 -3.88 21.16
CA ASP A 98 21.94 -4.83 20.82
C ASP A 98 21.11 -4.42 19.61
N LEU A 99 21.04 -3.12 19.31
CA LEU A 99 20.36 -2.58 18.14
C LEU A 99 21.10 -2.89 16.83
N ASN A 100 20.35 -3.17 15.78
CA ASN A 100 20.87 -3.54 14.46
C ASN A 100 20.88 -2.36 13.47
N SER A 101 22.06 -1.90 13.07
CA SER A 101 22.22 -0.97 11.94
C SER A 101 22.00 -1.63 10.59
N MET A 102 22.06 -2.97 10.50
CA MET A 102 21.84 -3.70 9.26
C MET A 102 20.70 -4.70 9.42
N ARG A 103 19.91 -4.86 8.36
CA ARG A 103 18.85 -5.87 8.27
C ARG A 103 18.96 -6.59 6.93
N PHE A 104 18.94 -7.92 6.98
CA PHE A 104 18.69 -8.76 5.81
C PHE A 104 17.25 -9.25 5.89
N ARG A 105 16.53 -9.10 4.77
CA ARG A 105 15.12 -9.51 4.66
C ARG A 105 14.95 -10.47 3.51
N ALA A 106 14.15 -11.51 3.72
CA ALA A 106 13.54 -12.28 2.64
C ALA A 106 12.02 -12.20 2.80
N ARG A 107 11.32 -11.89 1.71
CA ARG A 107 9.86 -11.80 1.72
C ARG A 107 9.25 -12.44 0.48
N SER A 108 8.26 -13.29 0.70
CA SER A 108 7.48 -13.96 -0.33
C SER A 108 6.03 -13.49 -0.30
N TYR A 109 5.46 -13.33 -1.48
CA TYR A 109 4.05 -13.04 -1.72
C TYR A 109 3.48 -14.16 -2.59
N ILE A 110 2.37 -14.76 -2.15
CA ILE A 110 1.60 -15.73 -2.92
C ILE A 110 0.22 -15.13 -3.15
N ARG A 111 -0.15 -14.96 -4.41
CA ARG A 111 -1.40 -14.33 -4.84
C ARG A 111 -2.27 -15.33 -5.60
N MET A 112 -3.53 -15.40 -5.20
CA MET A 112 -4.55 -16.21 -5.85
C MET A 112 -5.68 -15.27 -6.30
N ASP A 113 -5.94 -15.21 -7.61
CA ASP A 113 -7.01 -14.41 -8.23
C ASP A 113 -7.97 -15.35 -8.95
N ALA A 114 -9.14 -15.60 -8.35
CA ALA A 114 -10.19 -16.43 -8.91
C ALA A 114 -11.30 -15.56 -9.50
N ARG A 115 -11.79 -15.91 -10.69
CA ARG A 115 -12.78 -15.16 -11.46
C ARG A 115 -13.81 -16.09 -12.06
N SER A 116 -15.08 -15.75 -11.86
CA SER A 116 -16.21 -16.57 -12.32
C SER A 116 -17.34 -15.68 -12.81
N GLU A 117 -17.91 -16.03 -13.96
CA GLU A 117 -19.24 -15.52 -14.33
C GLU A 117 -20.29 -16.33 -13.56
N THR A 118 -21.19 -15.63 -12.87
CA THR A 118 -22.30 -16.25 -12.14
C THR A 118 -23.63 -15.73 -12.69
N GLU A 119 -24.74 -16.37 -12.30
CA GLU A 119 -26.07 -15.86 -12.63
C GLU A 119 -26.37 -14.47 -12.05
N PHE A 120 -25.59 -14.05 -11.04
CA PHE A 120 -25.67 -12.73 -10.40
C PHE A 120 -24.63 -11.74 -10.94
N GLY A 121 -23.91 -12.11 -12.00
CA GLY A 121 -22.84 -11.33 -12.62
C GLY A 121 -21.44 -11.82 -12.25
N PHE A 122 -20.45 -11.04 -12.66
CA PHE A 122 -19.04 -11.33 -12.46
C PHE A 122 -18.65 -11.30 -10.97
N VAL A 123 -17.98 -12.35 -10.51
CA VAL A 123 -17.41 -12.45 -9.17
C VAL A 123 -15.90 -12.63 -9.26
N ARG A 124 -15.16 -11.82 -8.52
CA ARG A 124 -13.71 -11.95 -8.32
C ARG A 124 -13.40 -12.20 -6.86
N THR A 125 -12.55 -13.17 -6.58
CA THR A 125 -12.03 -13.47 -5.25
C THR A 125 -10.51 -13.39 -5.29
N PHE A 126 -9.93 -12.53 -4.46
CA PHE A 126 -8.49 -12.30 -4.42
C PHE A 126 -7.95 -12.58 -3.02
N SER A 127 -6.78 -13.21 -2.94
CA SER A 127 -6.03 -13.40 -1.71
C SER A 127 -4.53 -13.20 -1.95
N GLU A 128 -3.86 -12.49 -1.04
CA GLU A 128 -2.41 -12.34 -0.98
C GLU A 128 -1.92 -12.75 0.41
N LEU A 129 -1.17 -13.85 0.46
CA LEU A 129 -0.42 -14.28 1.63
C LEU A 129 0.98 -13.69 1.56
N ARG A 130 1.47 -13.16 2.68
CA ARG A 130 2.81 -12.59 2.81
C ARG A 130 3.56 -13.32 3.91
N ALA A 131 4.79 -13.74 3.62
CA ALA A 131 5.70 -14.32 4.60
C ALA A 131 7.00 -13.54 4.61
N THR A 132 7.44 -13.09 5.78
CA THR A 132 8.67 -12.29 5.96
C THR A 132 9.59 -12.95 6.97
N VAL A 133 10.88 -13.01 6.65
CA VAL A 133 11.96 -13.27 7.61
C VAL A 133 12.88 -12.06 7.60
N ASP A 134 13.16 -11.55 8.80
CA ASP A 134 14.04 -10.43 9.04
C ASP A 134 15.13 -10.83 10.02
N SER A 135 16.40 -10.60 9.65
CA SER A 135 17.55 -11.05 10.44
C SER A 135 17.66 -10.36 11.81
N ASP A 136 17.09 -9.16 11.95
CA ASP A 136 17.10 -8.39 13.19
C ASP A 136 16.03 -8.81 14.19
N THR A 137 14.91 -9.38 13.72
CA THR A 137 13.84 -9.97 14.56
C THR A 137 14.06 -11.45 14.84
N GLU A 138 14.72 -12.19 13.94
CA GLU A 138 15.03 -13.62 14.10
C GLU A 138 15.84 -13.89 15.38
N ARG A 139 16.71 -12.95 15.78
CA ARG A 139 17.46 -13.00 17.04
C ARG A 139 16.54 -13.18 18.27
N TYR A 140 15.32 -12.67 18.21
CA TYR A 140 14.34 -12.70 19.30
C TYR A 140 13.26 -13.78 19.12
N GLY A 141 13.37 -14.62 18.08
CA GLY A 141 12.44 -15.74 17.82
C GLY A 141 11.12 -15.35 17.17
N GLU A 142 11.02 -14.13 16.63
CA GLU A 142 9.78 -13.56 16.07
C GLU A 142 9.61 -13.80 14.56
N SER A 143 10.40 -14.71 13.96
CA SER A 143 10.38 -15.01 12.52
C SER A 143 10.20 -16.50 12.23
N PRO A 144 9.51 -16.87 11.13
CA PRO A 144 8.89 -16.01 10.12
C PRO A 144 7.56 -15.38 10.59
N GLU A 145 7.31 -14.14 10.18
CA GLU A 145 5.98 -13.52 10.25
C GLU A 145 5.18 -13.92 9.01
N MET A 146 3.97 -14.45 9.21
CA MET A 146 3.04 -14.78 8.13
C MET A 146 1.72 -14.05 8.33
N ASP A 147 1.30 -13.29 7.34
CA ASP A 147 0.09 -12.49 7.39
C ASP A 147 -0.78 -12.61 6.13
N LEU A 148 -2.09 -12.43 6.33
CA LEU A 148 -3.06 -12.29 5.25
C LEU A 148 -3.11 -10.81 4.84
N ASN A 149 -2.24 -10.42 3.91
CA ASN A 149 -2.07 -9.02 3.54
C ASN A 149 -3.32 -8.46 2.86
N LYS A 150 -3.94 -9.24 1.95
CA LYS A 150 -5.21 -8.92 1.28
C LYS A 150 -6.06 -10.18 1.12
N ALA A 151 -7.36 -10.06 1.30
CA ALA A 151 -8.33 -11.12 1.05
C ALA A 151 -9.73 -10.53 0.88
N TYR A 152 -10.25 -10.47 -0.34
CA TYR A 152 -11.53 -9.83 -0.63
C TYR A 152 -12.29 -10.49 -1.77
N ILE A 153 -13.59 -10.22 -1.80
CA ILE A 153 -14.51 -10.61 -2.87
C ILE A 153 -15.07 -9.34 -3.52
N GLN A 154 -15.14 -9.32 -4.85
CA GLN A 154 -15.76 -8.24 -5.63
C GLN A 154 -16.88 -8.79 -6.49
N PHE A 155 -18.01 -8.09 -6.52
CA PHE A 155 -19.15 -8.39 -7.38
C PHE A 155 -20.03 -7.15 -7.54
N GLY A 156 -20.51 -6.85 -8.74
CA GLY A 156 -21.49 -5.77 -8.97
C GLY A 156 -21.12 -4.41 -8.34
N GLY A 157 -19.86 -3.98 -8.46
CA GLY A 157 -19.36 -2.73 -7.86
C GLY A 157 -18.98 -2.83 -6.37
N PHE A 158 -19.38 -3.89 -5.67
CA PHE A 158 -18.99 -4.12 -4.29
C PHE A 158 -17.59 -4.71 -4.16
N THR A 159 -16.88 -4.33 -3.09
CA THR A 159 -15.64 -4.98 -2.62
C THR A 159 -15.78 -5.22 -1.12
N ILE A 160 -15.67 -6.47 -0.67
CA ILE A 160 -15.85 -6.86 0.73
C ILE A 160 -14.70 -7.75 1.17
N GLY A 161 -14.04 -7.39 2.27
CA GLY A 161 -12.95 -8.15 2.88
C GLY A 161 -11.77 -7.27 3.26
N ARG A 162 -10.59 -7.86 3.42
CA ARG A 162 -9.35 -7.15 3.72
C ARG A 162 -8.70 -6.64 2.43
N THR A 163 -8.57 -5.33 2.28
CA THR A 163 -8.02 -4.66 1.09
C THR A 163 -7.18 -3.45 1.49
N GLY A 164 -6.48 -2.84 0.54
CA GLY A 164 -5.96 -1.48 0.72
C GLY A 164 -7.12 -0.52 0.93
N SER A 165 -6.93 0.46 1.81
CA SER A 165 -7.94 1.44 2.15
C SER A 165 -8.35 2.25 0.92
N LEU A 166 -9.64 2.59 0.83
CA LEU A 166 -10.17 3.38 -0.28
C LEU A 166 -9.76 4.85 -0.17
N PHE A 167 -9.14 5.26 0.94
CA PHE A 167 -8.51 6.57 1.08
C PHE A 167 -7.15 6.67 0.35
N ASP A 168 -6.40 5.57 0.28
CA ASP A 168 -5.03 5.55 -0.24
C ASP A 168 -4.99 5.85 -1.74
N PHE A 169 -3.90 6.45 -2.24
CA PHE A 169 -3.77 6.76 -3.67
C PHE A 169 -2.37 6.52 -4.23
N PHE A 170 -1.42 7.40 -3.94
CA PHE A 170 -0.02 7.21 -4.29
C PHE A 170 0.71 6.63 -3.07
N THR A 171 1.47 5.54 -3.28
CA THR A 171 2.13 4.79 -2.18
C THR A 171 3.63 4.64 -2.41
N GLY A 172 4.23 5.59 -3.12
CA GLY A 172 5.66 5.61 -3.45
C GLY A 172 6.02 4.95 -4.79
N ALA A 173 7.12 5.42 -5.37
CA ALA A 173 7.76 4.86 -6.56
C ALA A 173 9.05 4.10 -6.23
N THR A 174 9.73 4.49 -5.15
CA THR A 174 11.03 3.91 -4.74
C THR A 174 10.89 2.60 -3.98
N PHE A 175 11.99 1.86 -3.81
CA PHE A 175 12.03 0.69 -2.93
C PHE A 175 11.77 0.99 -1.44
N GLY A 176 12.01 2.22 -1.02
CA GLY A 176 11.80 2.81 0.30
C GLY A 176 12.90 2.49 1.32
N ALA A 177 14.01 3.22 1.30
CA ALA A 177 15.04 3.07 2.33
C ALA A 177 14.70 3.80 3.64
N VAL A 178 13.89 4.86 3.60
CA VAL A 178 13.30 5.55 4.76
C VAL A 178 11.77 5.58 4.70
N HIS A 179 11.14 5.91 5.82
CA HIS A 179 9.69 6.15 5.87
C HIS A 179 9.33 7.46 5.17
N ARG A 180 8.16 7.53 4.53
CA ARG A 180 7.60 8.73 3.91
C ARG A 180 6.14 8.90 4.33
N ASP A 181 5.70 10.15 4.34
CA ASP A 181 4.44 10.55 4.95
C ASP A 181 3.31 10.56 3.92
N TRP A 182 2.69 9.40 3.74
CA TRP A 182 1.44 9.23 3.03
C TRP A 182 0.64 8.04 3.56
N SER A 183 -0.68 8.08 3.38
CA SER A 183 -1.53 6.94 3.71
C SER A 183 -1.29 5.72 2.79
N ASP A 184 -0.89 4.60 3.38
CA ASP A 184 -0.80 3.27 2.76
C ASP A 184 -1.15 2.21 3.82
N THR A 185 -2.41 1.78 3.88
CA THR A 185 -2.89 0.89 4.94
C THR A 185 -3.89 -0.13 4.43
N ASN A 186 -3.67 -1.40 4.76
CA ASN A 186 -4.66 -2.45 4.53
C ASN A 186 -5.65 -2.53 5.70
N SER A 187 -6.95 -2.44 5.41
CA SER A 187 -8.04 -2.54 6.38
C SER A 187 -9.11 -3.55 5.96
N TRP A 188 -9.94 -3.99 6.91
CA TRP A 188 -11.21 -4.64 6.58
C TRP A 188 -12.16 -3.59 6.04
N ALA A 189 -12.75 -3.84 4.88
CA ALA A 189 -13.61 -2.89 4.21
C ALA A 189 -14.85 -3.57 3.62
N ALA A 190 -15.94 -2.80 3.56
CA ALA A 190 -17.03 -3.00 2.63
C ALA A 190 -17.21 -1.71 1.82
N ALA A 191 -17.02 -1.79 0.52
CA ALA A 191 -17.03 -0.65 -0.38
C ALA A 191 -18.00 -0.88 -1.55
N TYR A 192 -18.58 0.19 -2.06
CA TYR A 192 -19.27 0.22 -3.35
C TYR A 192 -18.60 1.25 -4.25
N THR A 193 -18.27 0.86 -5.48
CA THR A 193 -17.71 1.75 -6.49
C THR A 193 -18.60 1.75 -7.72
N GLU A 194 -19.05 2.95 -8.11
CA GLU A 194 -19.71 3.20 -9.38
C GLU A 194 -18.68 3.78 -10.36
N VAL A 195 -18.66 3.25 -11.58
CA VAL A 195 -17.81 3.76 -12.67
C VAL A 195 -18.72 4.34 -13.74
N PHE A 196 -18.45 5.59 -14.10
CA PHE A 196 -19.18 6.35 -15.11
C PHE A 196 -18.37 6.45 -16.40
N ASP A 197 -19.06 6.78 -17.49
CA ASP A 197 -18.42 7.10 -18.77
C ASP A 197 -17.39 8.24 -18.60
N GLY A 198 -16.31 8.19 -19.38
CA GLY A 198 -15.26 9.21 -19.34
C GLY A 198 -14.25 9.05 -18.21
N GLY A 199 -14.14 7.86 -17.61
CA GLY A 199 -13.09 7.52 -16.64
C GLY A 199 -13.33 8.04 -15.22
N VAL A 200 -14.55 8.48 -14.93
CA VAL A 200 -14.92 8.97 -13.59
C VAL A 200 -15.41 7.80 -12.75
N SER A 201 -15.01 7.73 -11.48
CA SER A 201 -15.58 6.79 -10.51
C SER A 201 -15.80 7.43 -9.14
N VAL A 202 -16.82 6.93 -8.45
CA VAL A 202 -17.15 7.31 -7.07
C VAL A 202 -17.19 6.06 -6.21
N THR A 203 -16.49 6.10 -5.09
CA THR A 203 -16.46 5.03 -4.10
C THR A 203 -16.96 5.54 -2.76
N VAL A 204 -17.76 4.73 -2.08
CA VAL A 204 -18.03 4.88 -0.64
C VAL A 204 -17.62 3.58 0.04
N SER A 205 -16.98 3.68 1.20
CA SER A 205 -16.61 2.51 1.99
C SER A 205 -16.83 2.74 3.48
N ILE A 206 -17.04 1.63 4.17
CA ILE A 206 -16.83 1.54 5.61
C ILE A 206 -15.60 0.68 5.87
N GLU A 207 -14.74 1.11 6.77
CA GLU A 207 -13.45 0.46 7.05
C GLU A 207 -13.24 0.24 8.55
N ASP A 208 -12.48 -0.77 8.92
CA ASP A 208 -12.14 -1.06 10.31
C ASP A 208 -11.09 -0.07 10.82
N PRO A 209 -11.40 0.72 11.87
CA PRO A 209 -10.49 1.73 12.41
C PRO A 209 -9.27 1.12 13.12
N VAL A 210 -9.27 -0.17 13.46
CA VAL A 210 -8.20 -0.75 14.29
C VAL A 210 -6.80 -0.60 13.67
N TYR A 211 -6.73 -0.56 12.33
CA TYR A 211 -5.48 -0.40 11.59
C TYR A 211 -5.05 1.06 11.41
N ARG A 212 -5.88 2.02 11.82
CA ARG A 212 -5.66 3.45 11.60
C ARG A 212 -5.75 4.30 12.86
N ALA A 213 -6.46 3.86 13.88
CA ALA A 213 -6.55 4.57 15.14
C ALA A 213 -5.16 4.65 15.76
N HIS A 214 -4.76 5.80 16.25
CA HIS A 214 -3.60 6.02 17.13
C HIS A 214 -4.04 6.23 18.58
N GLY A 215 -5.33 6.53 18.80
CA GLY A 215 -5.94 6.53 20.12
C GLY A 215 -5.75 7.84 20.88
N VAL A 216 -5.93 7.81 22.20
CA VAL A 216 -5.90 9.01 23.05
C VAL A 216 -4.85 8.89 24.14
N PHE A 217 -3.99 9.89 24.26
CA PHE A 217 -3.07 10.03 25.37
C PHE A 217 -3.75 10.68 26.58
N THR A 218 -3.66 10.05 27.75
CA THR A 218 -4.22 10.52 29.03
C THR A 218 -3.15 10.82 30.07
N GLY A 219 -1.91 10.37 29.85
CA GLY A 219 -0.83 10.46 30.83
C GLY A 219 -0.94 9.46 31.98
N VAL A 220 -1.96 8.60 31.98
CA VAL A 220 -2.14 7.53 32.96
C VAL A 220 -1.68 6.21 32.33
N ALA A 221 -0.75 5.53 33.02
CA ALA A 221 -0.23 4.25 32.55
C ALA A 221 -1.37 3.23 32.36
N SER A 222 -1.31 2.47 31.26
CA SER A 222 -2.33 1.48 30.85
C SER A 222 -3.70 2.05 30.45
N GLU A 223 -3.82 3.36 30.27
CA GLU A 223 -5.03 4.04 29.78
C GLU A 223 -4.76 4.92 28.55
N ASN A 224 -3.55 4.81 27.99
CA ASN A 224 -3.12 5.51 26.77
C ASN A 224 -3.31 4.62 25.55
N GLY A 225 -3.84 5.20 24.48
CA GLY A 225 -3.89 4.56 23.17
C GLY A 225 -5.31 4.18 22.74
N LYS A 226 -5.40 3.07 21.99
CA LYS A 226 -6.55 2.71 21.16
C LYS A 226 -7.55 1.89 21.98
N ALA A 227 -8.79 2.36 22.07
CA ALA A 227 -9.87 1.51 22.58
C ALA A 227 -10.36 0.50 21.54
N GLY A 228 -11.19 -0.45 21.98
CA GLY A 228 -11.86 -1.39 21.07
C GLY A 228 -12.84 -0.72 20.10
N ASN A 229 -12.99 -1.34 18.92
CA ASN A 229 -13.85 -0.84 17.83
C ASN A 229 -15.31 -0.59 18.29
N LYS A 230 -15.87 0.55 17.90
CA LYS A 230 -17.28 0.93 18.17
C LYS A 230 -18.09 1.11 16.90
N ALA A 231 -17.51 1.84 15.96
CA ALA A 231 -18.09 2.19 14.68
C ALA A 231 -16.98 2.10 13.62
N PRO A 232 -17.30 1.72 12.38
CA PRO A 232 -16.33 1.76 11.30
C PRO A 232 -16.01 3.21 10.93
N ASP A 233 -14.86 3.39 10.29
CA ASP A 233 -14.55 4.62 9.57
C ASP A 233 -15.42 4.68 8.31
N ALA A 234 -15.82 5.88 7.91
CA ALA A 234 -16.53 6.11 6.66
C ALA A 234 -15.64 6.88 5.69
N ILE A 235 -15.43 6.34 4.50
CA ILE A 235 -14.61 6.95 3.45
C ILE A 235 -15.47 7.23 2.22
N ALA A 236 -15.24 8.37 1.59
CA ALA A 236 -15.72 8.67 0.26
C ALA A 236 -14.52 9.04 -0.64
N ALA A 237 -14.54 8.56 -1.88
CA ALA A 237 -13.53 8.86 -2.87
C ALA A 237 -14.18 9.21 -4.22
N PHE A 238 -13.65 10.25 -4.85
CA PHE A 238 -13.89 10.59 -6.25
C PHE A 238 -12.59 10.37 -7.01
N ARG A 239 -12.65 9.69 -8.14
CA ARG A 239 -11.48 9.44 -8.99
C ARG A 239 -11.80 9.77 -10.45
N MET A 240 -10.80 10.28 -11.14
CA MET A 240 -10.82 10.47 -12.59
C MET A 240 -9.58 9.82 -13.20
N ASP A 241 -9.78 8.98 -14.20
CA ASP A 241 -8.76 8.33 -14.99
C ASP A 241 -8.84 8.82 -16.45
N GLY A 242 -7.71 9.06 -17.09
CA GLY A 242 -7.62 9.40 -18.50
C GLY A 242 -6.22 9.15 -19.06
N ASP A 243 -6.02 9.45 -20.35
CA ASP A 243 -4.72 9.20 -21.01
C ASP A 243 -3.57 10.01 -20.36
N TRP A 244 -3.89 11.17 -19.77
CA TRP A 244 -2.95 12.03 -19.05
C TRP A 244 -2.51 11.46 -17.70
N GLY A 245 -3.20 10.45 -17.16
CA GLY A 245 -2.97 9.88 -15.84
C GLY A 245 -4.25 9.79 -15.01
N SER A 246 -4.16 10.04 -13.71
CA SER A 246 -5.30 9.96 -12.81
C SER A 246 -5.27 11.01 -11.71
N ALA A 247 -6.44 11.40 -11.21
CA ALA A 247 -6.59 12.22 -10.02
C ALA A 247 -7.59 11.59 -9.04
N LYS A 248 -7.40 11.85 -7.76
CA LYS A 248 -8.26 11.34 -6.70
C LYS A 248 -8.48 12.40 -5.61
N LEU A 249 -9.72 12.54 -5.18
CA LEU A 249 -10.12 13.26 -3.97
C LEU A 249 -10.70 12.27 -2.98
N THR A 250 -10.31 12.35 -1.72
CA THR A 250 -10.77 11.45 -0.66
C THR A 250 -11.14 12.21 0.59
N ALA A 251 -12.09 11.68 1.33
CA ALA A 251 -12.44 12.13 2.68
C ALA A 251 -12.71 10.91 3.56
N ALA A 252 -12.29 10.98 4.81
CA ALA A 252 -12.54 9.97 5.82
C ALA A 252 -13.10 10.63 7.09
N VAL A 253 -14.00 9.91 7.77
CA VAL A 253 -14.47 10.25 9.11
C VAL A 253 -14.22 9.03 9.99
N THR A 254 -13.58 9.25 11.13
CA THR A 254 -13.21 8.22 12.10
C THR A 254 -13.71 8.54 13.49
N ASN A 255 -13.91 7.52 14.30
CA ASN A 255 -14.33 7.68 15.69
C ASN A 255 -13.11 7.61 16.62
N ILE A 256 -12.80 8.71 17.31
CA ILE A 256 -11.78 8.76 18.34
C ILE A 256 -12.38 8.19 19.62
N ARG A 257 -11.96 6.96 19.95
CA ARG A 257 -12.41 6.26 21.15
C ARG A 257 -11.27 6.14 22.17
N PRO A 258 -11.34 6.87 23.29
CA PRO A 258 -10.41 6.69 24.41
C PRO A 258 -10.59 5.33 25.09
N GLU A 259 -9.49 4.71 25.50
CA GLU A 259 -9.50 3.52 26.35
C GLU A 259 -10.03 3.84 27.75
N ALA A 260 -9.61 5.00 28.29
CA ALA A 260 -10.04 5.50 29.57
C ALA A 260 -11.51 5.96 29.55
N ALA A 261 -12.38 5.27 30.29
CA ALA A 261 -13.82 5.51 30.25
C ALA A 261 -14.29 6.91 30.75
N TYR A 262 -13.43 7.63 31.48
CA TYR A 262 -13.72 8.99 31.95
C TYR A 262 -13.38 10.07 30.90
N VAL A 263 -12.67 9.71 29.83
CA VAL A 263 -12.29 10.63 28.76
C VAL A 263 -13.42 10.69 27.72
N PRO A 264 -13.88 11.88 27.33
CA PRO A 264 -14.92 12.00 26.31
C PRO A 264 -14.39 11.55 24.94
N GLY A 265 -15.14 10.71 24.21
CA GLY A 265 -14.82 10.42 22.81
C GLY A 265 -15.10 11.61 21.89
N ASP A 266 -14.53 11.59 20.69
CA ASP A 266 -14.73 12.62 19.67
C ASP A 266 -14.71 12.01 18.26
N ILE A 267 -14.88 12.83 17.23
CA ILE A 267 -14.80 12.46 15.82
C ILE A 267 -13.56 13.09 15.19
N GLY A 268 -12.77 12.23 14.56
CA GLY A 268 -11.66 12.61 13.70
C GLY A 268 -12.09 12.62 12.24
N TRP A 269 -11.37 13.36 11.41
CA TRP A 269 -11.60 13.36 9.98
C TRP A 269 -10.30 13.63 9.22
N ALA A 270 -10.26 13.17 7.97
CA ALA A 270 -9.15 13.40 7.07
C ALA A 270 -9.64 13.68 5.65
N MET A 271 -8.83 14.36 4.86
CA MET A 271 -9.04 14.54 3.43
C MET A 271 -7.74 14.39 2.66
N GLY A 272 -7.85 13.95 1.41
CA GLY A 272 -6.72 13.78 0.52
C GLY A 272 -7.05 14.27 -0.89
N ALA A 273 -6.05 14.79 -1.58
CA ALA A 273 -6.11 15.13 -2.99
C ALA A 273 -4.80 14.76 -3.65
N GLY A 274 -4.84 14.14 -4.82
CA GLY A 274 -3.61 13.86 -5.56
C GLY A 274 -3.83 13.65 -7.04
N ALA A 275 -2.74 13.73 -7.79
CA ALA A 275 -2.68 13.36 -9.19
C ALA A 275 -1.43 12.52 -9.48
N ILE A 276 -1.57 11.52 -10.34
CA ILE A 276 -0.49 10.81 -11.01
C ILE A 276 -0.58 11.21 -12.48
N ILE A 277 0.47 11.81 -13.02
CA ILE A 277 0.52 12.40 -14.35
C ILE A 277 1.52 11.62 -15.18
N ASN A 278 1.06 11.09 -16.32
CA ASN A 278 1.93 10.43 -17.29
C ASN A 278 2.78 11.50 -18.01
N LEU A 279 4.07 11.24 -18.17
CA LEU A 279 5.03 12.16 -18.79
C LEU A 279 5.71 11.53 -20.01
N PRO A 280 4.94 11.10 -21.04
CA PRO A 280 5.48 10.39 -22.21
C PRO A 280 6.52 11.22 -23.00
N GLN A 281 6.54 12.54 -22.80
CA GLN A 281 7.54 13.45 -23.37
C GLN A 281 8.95 13.31 -22.78
N LEU A 282 9.08 12.74 -21.57
CA LEU A 282 10.37 12.49 -20.92
C LEU A 282 10.84 11.04 -21.16
N GLY A 283 9.90 10.10 -21.18
CA GLY A 283 10.10 8.68 -21.45
C GLY A 283 8.75 7.97 -21.53
N GLY A 284 8.64 6.91 -22.35
CA GLY A 284 7.34 6.30 -22.68
C GLY A 284 6.59 5.67 -21.49
N GLN A 285 7.24 5.49 -20.34
CA GLN A 285 6.68 4.95 -19.11
C GLN A 285 6.90 5.89 -17.91
N ASP A 286 7.33 7.14 -18.16
CA ASP A 286 7.61 8.10 -17.10
C ASP A 286 6.31 8.64 -16.51
N ALA A 287 6.31 8.85 -15.20
CA ALA A 287 5.18 9.40 -14.48
C ALA A 287 5.64 10.21 -13.26
N MET A 288 4.81 11.17 -12.86
CA MET A 288 4.98 11.94 -11.64
C MET A 288 3.71 11.89 -10.81
N ALA A 289 3.84 11.69 -9.50
CA ALA A 289 2.77 11.78 -8.54
C ALA A 289 2.96 12.99 -7.63
N LEU A 290 1.85 13.66 -7.30
CA LEU A 290 1.77 14.70 -6.28
C LEU A 290 0.52 14.46 -5.46
N GLN A 291 0.63 14.58 -4.14
CA GLN A 291 -0.45 14.34 -3.20
C GLN A 291 -0.37 15.32 -2.02
N PHE A 292 -1.53 15.69 -1.52
CA PHE A 292 -1.76 16.42 -0.29
C PHE A 292 -2.72 15.62 0.59
N GLN A 293 -2.43 15.53 1.89
CA GLN A 293 -3.30 14.92 2.89
C GLN A 293 -3.37 15.84 4.12
N TYR A 294 -4.54 15.92 4.74
CA TYR A 294 -4.77 16.63 5.99
C TYR A 294 -5.65 15.78 6.90
N ALA A 295 -5.38 15.81 8.20
CA ALA A 295 -6.18 15.16 9.22
C ALA A 295 -6.32 16.03 10.48
N ASN A 296 -7.46 15.90 11.13
CA ASN A 296 -7.75 16.43 12.46
C ASN A 296 -8.25 15.26 13.31
N GLY A 297 -7.38 14.73 14.17
CA GLY A 297 -7.61 13.56 15.01
C GLY A 297 -7.71 12.23 14.25
N ALA A 298 -6.94 12.11 13.18
CA ALA A 298 -6.91 10.92 12.32
C ALA A 298 -5.54 10.79 11.62
N VAL A 299 -4.45 10.91 12.37
CA VAL A 299 -3.10 11.23 11.84
C VAL A 299 -2.52 10.16 10.92
N SER A 300 -2.95 8.89 11.04
CA SER A 300 -2.54 7.80 10.14
C SER A 300 -2.94 8.03 8.68
N TYR A 301 -4.02 8.78 8.42
CA TYR A 301 -4.43 9.15 7.06
C TYR A 301 -3.47 10.17 6.38
N VAL A 302 -2.50 10.70 7.12
CA VAL A 302 -1.44 11.59 6.62
C VAL A 302 -0.11 10.81 6.48
N GLY A 303 -0.08 9.54 6.89
CA GLY A 303 1.11 8.70 6.85
C GLY A 303 2.06 8.88 8.04
N ILE A 304 1.56 9.47 9.14
CA ILE A 304 2.28 9.47 10.41
C ILE A 304 2.07 8.10 11.06
N ASP A 305 3.09 7.23 10.98
CA ASP A 305 3.09 5.85 11.50
C ASP A 305 4.02 5.74 12.72
N ASP A 306 3.84 6.65 13.67
CA ASP A 306 4.57 6.67 14.94
C ASP A 306 3.60 6.37 16.09
N ASP A 307 3.87 5.29 16.83
CA ASP A 307 3.08 4.86 17.99
C ASP A 307 3.10 5.89 19.14
N GLU A 308 4.04 6.85 19.12
CA GLU A 308 4.09 7.94 20.10
C GLU A 308 3.14 9.09 19.75
N VAL A 309 2.73 9.23 18.47
CA VAL A 309 1.83 10.29 18.03
C VAL A 309 0.38 9.81 18.11
N PHE A 310 -0.39 10.40 19.03
CA PHE A 310 -1.80 10.05 19.26
C PHE A 310 -2.75 10.87 18.37
N ASP A 311 -3.94 10.32 18.08
CA ASP A 311 -5.00 11.08 17.41
C ASP A 311 -5.49 12.24 18.29
N ALA A 312 -5.45 12.08 19.61
CA ALA A 312 -5.85 13.11 20.55
C ALA A 312 -5.17 12.98 21.92
N TYR A 313 -5.28 14.05 22.71
CA TYR A 313 -4.80 14.15 24.07
C TYR A 313 -5.95 14.55 25.00
N TYR A 314 -6.04 13.92 26.16
CA TYR A 314 -6.95 14.32 27.23
C TYR A 314 -6.31 15.45 28.05
N ILE A 315 -6.83 16.67 27.89
CA ILE A 315 -6.26 17.87 28.48
C ILE A 315 -7.39 18.68 29.12
N ASN A 316 -7.25 18.97 30.41
CA ASN A 316 -8.19 19.80 31.19
C ASN A 316 -9.65 19.32 31.14
N GLY A 317 -9.89 18.01 31.05
CA GLY A 317 -11.24 17.44 31.03
C GLY A 317 -11.81 17.21 29.63
N ASP A 318 -11.10 17.63 28.58
CA ASP A 318 -11.56 17.52 27.19
C ASP A 318 -10.58 16.68 26.35
N THR A 319 -11.11 16.06 25.30
CA THR A 319 -10.31 15.46 24.23
C THR A 319 -9.92 16.54 23.23
N ARG A 320 -8.61 16.72 23.03
CA ARG A 320 -8.01 17.71 22.13
C ARG A 320 -7.29 16.99 21.02
N LYS A 321 -7.66 17.26 19.78
CA LYS A 321 -7.19 16.50 18.61
C LYS A 321 -5.83 17.00 18.13
N THR A 322 -5.03 16.07 17.63
CA THR A 322 -3.81 16.34 16.87
C THR A 322 -4.17 16.71 15.45
N GLU A 323 -3.56 17.73 14.89
CA GLU A 323 -3.70 18.09 13.48
C GLU A 323 -2.44 17.67 12.72
N ALA A 324 -2.61 17.17 11.51
CA ALA A 324 -1.48 16.78 10.67
C ALA A 324 -1.77 17.11 9.21
N LEU A 325 -0.74 17.48 8.47
CA LEU A 325 -0.79 17.59 7.03
C LEU A 325 0.47 17.01 6.40
N SER A 326 0.37 16.51 5.18
CA SER A 326 1.50 16.11 4.38
C SER A 326 1.35 16.54 2.93
N PHE A 327 2.48 16.92 2.35
CA PHE A 327 2.68 16.99 0.91
C PHE A 327 3.64 15.89 0.52
N SER A 328 3.28 15.09 -0.46
CA SER A 328 4.11 13.99 -0.92
C SER A 328 4.05 13.82 -2.43
N GLY A 329 4.99 13.09 -2.97
CA GLY A 329 5.03 12.80 -4.40
C GLY A 329 6.18 11.90 -4.76
N GLY A 330 6.18 11.50 -6.03
CA GLY A 330 7.28 10.74 -6.59
C GLY A 330 7.39 10.93 -8.09
N PHE A 331 8.52 10.52 -8.64
CA PHE A 331 8.83 10.64 -10.05
C PHE A 331 9.61 9.42 -10.51
N THR A 332 9.14 8.80 -11.58
CA THR A 332 9.78 7.67 -12.26
C THR A 332 10.30 8.12 -13.62
N HIS A 333 11.58 7.85 -13.89
CA HIS A 333 12.20 8.09 -15.18
C HIS A 333 12.92 6.86 -15.71
N TYR A 334 12.58 6.44 -16.92
CA TYR A 334 13.27 5.37 -17.64
C TYR A 334 14.44 5.92 -18.45
N VAL A 335 15.65 5.76 -17.92
CA VAL A 335 16.91 6.10 -18.61
C VAL A 335 17.10 5.21 -19.85
N THR A 336 16.78 3.93 -19.70
CA THR A 336 16.59 2.96 -20.80
C THR A 336 15.35 2.10 -20.48
N PRO A 337 14.86 1.27 -21.41
CA PRO A 337 13.75 0.35 -21.11
C PRO A 337 14.01 -0.59 -19.92
N GLU A 338 15.28 -0.93 -19.67
CA GLU A 338 15.72 -1.82 -18.59
C GLU A 338 16.28 -1.07 -17.37
N VAL A 339 16.49 0.24 -17.43
CA VAL A 339 17.08 1.02 -16.34
C VAL A 339 16.17 2.20 -16.01
N ARG A 340 15.59 2.18 -14.81
CA ARG A 340 14.81 3.30 -14.28
C ARG A 340 15.47 3.90 -13.04
N THR A 341 15.09 5.13 -12.76
CA THR A 341 15.37 5.80 -11.50
C THR A 341 14.09 6.40 -10.96
N ASP A 342 13.86 6.19 -9.67
CA ASP A 342 12.71 6.72 -8.96
C ASP A 342 13.15 7.71 -7.88
N PHE A 343 12.33 8.72 -7.64
CA PHE A 343 12.47 9.68 -6.55
C PHE A 343 11.15 9.73 -5.79
N ASP A 344 11.19 9.70 -4.46
CA ASP A 344 10.05 9.90 -3.59
C ASP A 344 10.38 10.98 -2.57
N ALA A 345 9.46 11.91 -2.32
CA ALA A 345 9.62 12.90 -1.26
C ALA A 345 8.33 13.13 -0.48
N SER A 346 8.46 13.44 0.81
CA SER A 346 7.37 13.91 1.65
C SER A 346 7.81 15.03 2.59
N TYR A 347 6.88 15.91 2.91
CA TYR A 347 6.98 16.88 3.98
C TYR A 347 5.68 16.87 4.78
N ALA A 348 5.76 16.58 6.07
CA ALA A 348 4.64 16.57 6.99
C ALA A 348 4.83 17.57 8.11
N VAL A 349 3.72 18.10 8.62
CA VAL A 349 3.65 18.94 9.82
C VAL A 349 2.62 18.32 10.74
N VAL A 350 2.96 18.21 12.01
CA VAL A 350 2.11 17.65 13.06
C VAL A 350 2.02 18.67 14.19
N ASP A 351 0.81 19.18 14.39
CA ASP A 351 0.46 20.13 15.45
C ASP A 351 -0.27 19.39 16.56
N THR A 352 0.36 19.33 17.73
CA THR A 352 -0.20 18.74 18.93
C THR A 352 -0.97 19.80 19.73
N PRO A 353 -2.01 19.42 20.48
CA PRO A 353 -2.75 20.39 21.28
C PRO A 353 -1.88 20.95 22.42
N THR A 354 -2.04 22.24 22.73
CA THR A 354 -1.31 22.89 23.83
C THR A 354 -1.44 22.11 25.14
N GLY A 355 -0.30 21.72 25.72
CA GLY A 355 -0.23 20.89 26.92
C GLY A 355 -0.09 19.39 26.64
N ALA A 356 0.06 18.98 25.39
CA ALA A 356 0.48 17.64 25.00
C ALA A 356 1.87 17.29 25.54
N ALA A 357 2.13 15.99 25.67
CA ALA A 357 3.42 15.47 26.11
C ALA A 357 4.48 15.46 24.99
N LEU A 358 4.03 15.44 23.73
CA LEU A 358 4.90 15.60 22.56
C LEU A 358 4.84 17.05 22.09
N PRO A 359 5.97 17.62 21.65
CA PRO A 359 5.97 18.90 20.95
C PRO A 359 5.41 18.76 19.54
N ASP A 360 5.06 19.89 18.95
CA ASP A 360 4.81 20.01 17.51
C ASP A 360 6.07 19.64 16.74
N PHE A 361 5.93 19.11 15.53
CA PHE A 361 7.09 18.78 14.71
C PHE A 361 6.79 18.83 13.21
N ASP A 362 7.84 19.10 12.44
CA ASP A 362 7.84 18.83 11.00
C ASP A 362 8.73 17.63 10.66
N ARG A 363 8.43 17.00 9.52
CA ARG A 363 9.18 15.87 9.01
C ARG A 363 9.38 16.00 7.52
N PHE A 364 10.63 15.92 7.08
CA PHE A 364 11.00 15.80 5.68
C PHE A 364 11.56 14.41 5.41
N ALA A 365 11.18 13.78 4.30
CA ALA A 365 11.80 12.55 3.83
C ALA A 365 11.99 12.56 2.31
N LEU A 366 13.07 11.90 1.87
CA LEU A 366 13.45 11.72 0.47
C LEU A 366 14.05 10.33 0.30
N ASP A 367 13.59 9.60 -0.71
CA ASP A 367 14.22 8.36 -1.20
C ASP A 367 14.57 8.54 -2.68
N TRP A 368 15.64 7.87 -3.11
CA TRP A 368 16.06 7.79 -4.50
C TRP A 368 16.57 6.40 -4.80
N ASP A 369 16.10 5.79 -5.87
CA ASP A 369 16.62 4.51 -6.33
C ASP A 369 17.11 4.52 -7.79
N LEU A 370 17.95 3.52 -8.07
CA LEU A 370 18.38 3.16 -9.41
C LEU A 370 18.16 1.66 -9.57
N VAL A 371 17.29 1.31 -10.51
CA VAL A 371 16.83 -0.07 -10.70
C VAL A 371 17.11 -0.55 -12.11
N TRP A 372 17.67 -1.75 -12.18
CA TRP A 372 17.92 -2.48 -13.41
C TRP A 372 17.03 -3.72 -13.50
N SER A 373 16.36 -3.87 -14.65
CA SER A 373 15.43 -4.94 -14.98
C SER A 373 15.94 -5.74 -16.18
N PRO A 374 16.89 -6.68 -15.98
CA PRO A 374 17.53 -7.41 -17.08
C PRO A 374 16.57 -8.30 -17.89
N VAL A 375 15.51 -8.78 -17.24
CA VAL A 375 14.47 -9.63 -17.84
C VAL A 375 13.13 -9.26 -17.24
N ALA A 376 12.05 -9.54 -17.96
CA ALA A 376 10.70 -9.28 -17.49
C ALA A 376 10.43 -9.90 -16.11
N GLY A 377 9.86 -9.11 -15.21
CA GLY A 377 9.53 -9.52 -13.84
C GLY A 377 10.70 -9.49 -12.86
N MET A 378 11.96 -9.38 -13.30
CA MET A 378 13.12 -9.28 -12.42
C MET A 378 13.57 -7.82 -12.27
N GLU A 379 13.89 -7.42 -11.05
CA GLU A 379 14.46 -6.11 -10.73
C GLU A 379 15.59 -6.27 -9.71
N MET A 380 16.64 -5.46 -9.86
CA MET A 380 17.64 -5.27 -8.82
C MET A 380 18.11 -3.83 -8.79
N GLY A 381 18.38 -3.30 -7.61
CA GLY A 381 18.75 -1.90 -7.50
C GLY A 381 19.20 -1.51 -6.11
N VAL A 382 19.65 -0.26 -6.03
CA VAL A 382 20.01 0.42 -4.79
C VAL A 382 19.03 1.54 -4.54
N ASP A 383 18.73 1.79 -3.28
CA ASP A 383 17.91 2.90 -2.81
C ASP A 383 18.66 3.61 -1.67
N LEU A 384 18.67 4.93 -1.71
CA LEU A 384 19.24 5.82 -0.71
C LEU A 384 18.17 6.75 -0.18
N GLY A 385 18.00 6.74 1.14
CA GLY A 385 17.00 7.51 1.84
C GLY A 385 17.60 8.47 2.84
N TYR A 386 16.98 9.62 2.99
CA TYR A 386 17.23 10.59 4.05
C TYR A 386 15.92 11.09 4.62
N SER A 387 15.82 11.18 5.94
CA SER A 387 14.73 11.89 6.60
C SER A 387 15.23 12.72 7.77
N ARG A 388 14.51 13.80 8.05
CA ARG A 388 14.69 14.64 9.23
C ARG A 388 13.34 14.84 9.90
N THR A 389 13.29 14.63 11.20
CA THR A 389 12.20 15.06 12.06
C THR A 389 12.72 16.20 12.93
N SER A 390 12.02 17.32 12.94
CA SER A 390 12.37 18.55 13.65
C SER A 390 11.25 18.89 14.63
N PRO A 391 11.34 18.39 15.88
CA PRO A 391 10.40 18.76 16.93
C PRO A 391 10.75 20.12 17.56
N ASP A 392 9.73 20.87 17.92
CA ASP A 392 9.88 22.19 18.54
C ASP A 392 10.62 22.13 19.88
N ASP A 393 11.53 23.08 20.08
CA ASP A 393 12.39 23.23 21.27
C ASP A 393 13.25 22.00 21.65
N GLU A 394 13.30 21.00 20.78
CA GLU A 394 14.05 19.75 20.96
C GLU A 394 15.12 19.59 19.87
N LYS A 395 15.91 18.52 19.98
CA LYS A 395 16.97 18.24 19.01
C LYS A 395 16.41 17.51 17.79
N ASP A 396 16.72 18.02 16.61
CA ASP A 396 16.49 17.34 15.33
C ASP A 396 16.99 15.89 15.34
N PHE A 397 16.15 15.02 14.79
CA PHE A 397 16.49 13.66 14.47
C PHE A 397 16.75 13.54 12.96
N ASP A 398 17.89 12.96 12.59
CA ASP A 398 18.21 12.67 11.19
C ASP A 398 18.45 11.18 11.02
N GLU A 399 17.91 10.64 9.95
CA GLU A 399 18.17 9.29 9.47
C GLU A 399 18.67 9.34 8.03
N ALA A 400 19.78 8.65 7.76
CA ALA A 400 20.12 8.23 6.40
C ALA A 400 20.17 6.71 6.35
N SER A 401 19.57 6.13 5.31
CA SER A 401 19.44 4.69 5.14
C SER A 401 19.75 4.31 3.69
N ALA A 402 20.23 3.09 3.49
CA ALA A 402 20.54 2.54 2.18
C ALA A 402 20.00 1.12 2.09
N LEU A 403 19.50 0.75 0.93
CA LEU A 403 18.91 -0.56 0.66
C LEU A 403 19.45 -1.07 -0.67
N PHE A 404 19.86 -2.33 -0.70
CA PHE A 404 20.00 -3.08 -1.94
C PHE A 404 18.89 -4.12 -2.00
N ARG A 405 18.14 -4.17 -3.10
CA ARG A 405 17.03 -5.10 -3.31
C ARG A 405 17.24 -5.88 -4.59
N VAL A 406 16.89 -7.17 -4.54
CA VAL A 406 16.62 -8.00 -5.72
C VAL A 406 15.22 -8.56 -5.56
N GLN A 407 14.41 -8.47 -6.61
CA GLN A 407 13.08 -9.05 -6.62
C GLN A 407 12.73 -9.68 -7.96
N THR A 408 11.88 -10.70 -7.89
CA THR A 408 11.25 -11.29 -9.07
C THR A 408 9.75 -11.41 -8.82
N THR A 409 8.97 -10.97 -9.80
CA THR A 409 7.51 -11.14 -9.87
C THR A 409 7.20 -12.16 -10.97
N PHE A 410 6.25 -13.07 -10.70
CA PHE A 410 5.87 -14.15 -11.60
C PHE A 410 4.36 -14.40 -11.57
#